data_AF-A0A9E1ZP52-F1
#
_entry.id   AF-A0A9E1ZP52-F1
#
_cell.length_a   1.000
_cell.length_b   1.000
_cell.length_c   1.000
_cell.angle_alpha   90.00
_cell.angle_beta   90.00
_cell.angle_gamma   90.00
#
_symmetry.space_group_name_H-M   'P 1'
#
loop_
_entity.id
_entity.type
_entity.pdbx_description
1 polymer ?
#
loop_
_entity_poly.entity_id
_entity_poly.type
_entity_poly.pdbx_seq_one_letter_code
_entity_poly.pdbx_strand_id
1 'polypeptide(L)'
;MFKRAIVKTPSKTMVKGISTAGLGLPDYELALRQHANYVSTLKECGLEVTTLEADEAYPDSTFVEDVALLTKVCAIITNPGADSRRGETVAMKKVLKGFYENIEEVYEPGRVEAGDIMMVGDHFYIGLSERTNQSGAAQVIGYLEKYGMSGSVVTLEEVLHLKTGIAYLEENNLLACGEFLTKPEFQQFNILEIDRSESYAANCIWVNSTVIIPKGYPKAHKTIESAGYSIIEVDVSEFKKLDGGLSCLSLRF
;
A
#
# COMPACT_ATOMS: atom_id res chain seq x y z
N MET A 1 -12.89 -4.21 -10.67
CA MET A 1 -13.12 -2.76 -10.51
C MET A 1 -13.40 -2.48 -9.05
N PHE A 2 -12.66 -1.53 -8.48
CA PHE A 2 -12.86 -1.05 -7.12
C PHE A 2 -14.06 -0.11 -7.05
N LYS A 3 -14.77 -0.14 -5.92
CA LYS A 3 -15.94 0.74 -5.69
C LYS A 3 -15.67 1.75 -4.58
N ARG A 4 -14.79 1.40 -3.64
CA ARG A 4 -14.59 2.14 -2.40
C ARG A 4 -13.12 2.32 -2.10
N ALA A 5 -12.84 3.39 -1.38
CA ALA A 5 -11.58 3.54 -0.68
C ALA A 5 -11.78 4.05 0.74
N ILE A 6 -10.89 3.64 1.64
CA ILE A 6 -10.74 4.23 2.97
C ILE A 6 -9.40 4.95 2.99
N VAL A 7 -9.42 6.19 3.46
CA VAL A 7 -8.23 7.03 3.67
C VAL A 7 -8.30 7.62 5.08
N LYS A 8 -7.19 8.13 5.60
CA LYS A 8 -7.17 8.81 6.90
C LYS A 8 -6.39 10.11 6.82
N THR A 9 -7.05 11.19 7.27
CA THR A 9 -6.47 12.53 7.30
C THR A 9 -5.16 12.53 8.09
N PRO A 10 -4.08 13.11 7.57
CA PRO A 10 -2.82 13.22 8.31
C PRO A 10 -3.00 13.96 9.64
N SER A 11 -2.36 13.46 10.70
CA SER A 11 -2.33 14.13 12.00
C SER A 11 -1.26 15.23 12.03
N LYS A 12 -1.41 16.21 12.92
CA LYS A 12 -0.33 17.20 13.14
C LYS A 12 0.93 16.54 13.67
N THR A 13 0.78 15.43 14.39
CA THR A 13 1.91 14.64 14.87
C THR A 13 2.65 13.87 13.79
N MET A 14 2.23 13.86 12.51
CA MET A 14 2.95 13.20 11.41
C MET A 14 4.41 13.64 11.27
N VAL A 15 4.76 14.85 11.73
CA VAL A 15 6.15 15.32 11.79
C VAL A 15 7.05 14.49 12.72
N LYS A 16 6.46 13.58 13.50
CA LYS A 16 7.12 12.60 14.37
C LYS A 16 6.97 11.17 13.85
N GLY A 17 6.50 10.99 12.61
CA GLY A 17 6.35 9.69 11.97
C GLY A 17 7.67 8.94 11.83
N ILE A 18 7.57 7.63 11.68
CA ILE A 18 8.73 6.76 11.48
C ILE A 18 9.32 7.06 10.10
N SER A 19 10.65 7.23 10.03
CA SER A 19 11.34 7.47 8.76
C SER A 19 12.79 7.04 8.80
N THR A 20 13.23 6.50 7.67
CA THR A 20 14.63 6.21 7.31
C THR A 20 15.09 6.98 6.08
N ALA A 21 14.18 7.71 5.40
CA ALA A 21 14.43 8.42 4.15
C ALA A 21 15.53 9.50 4.22
N GLY A 22 15.72 10.14 5.38
CA GLY A 22 16.68 11.23 5.53
C GLY A 22 16.35 12.51 4.73
N LEU A 23 15.08 12.71 4.35
CA LEU A 23 14.61 13.82 3.49
C LEU A 23 14.12 15.05 4.28
N GLY A 24 14.38 15.09 5.59
CA GLY A 24 13.87 16.11 6.50
C GLY A 24 12.46 15.84 6.99
N LEU A 25 11.89 16.78 7.77
CA LEU A 25 10.54 16.66 8.32
C LEU A 25 9.47 17.05 7.30
N PRO A 26 8.28 16.43 7.34
CA PRO A 26 7.16 16.85 6.54
C PRO A 26 6.62 18.22 6.99
N ASP A 27 6.15 19.00 6.02
CA ASP A 27 5.31 20.18 6.20
C ASP A 27 3.85 19.71 6.28
N TYR A 28 3.26 19.86 7.45
CA TYR A 28 1.89 19.41 7.73
C TYR A 28 0.84 20.06 6.81
N GLU A 29 0.95 21.36 6.55
CA GLU A 29 -0.03 22.09 5.74
C GLU A 29 0.09 21.68 4.27
N LEU A 30 1.30 21.41 3.79
CA LEU A 30 1.51 20.85 2.46
C LEU A 30 1.01 19.40 2.38
N ALA A 31 1.27 18.57 3.39
CA ALA A 31 0.78 17.19 3.44
C ALA A 31 -0.75 17.12 3.42
N LEU A 32 -1.45 18.02 4.12
CA LEU A 32 -2.91 18.13 4.06
C LEU A 32 -3.41 18.44 2.64
N ARG A 33 -2.76 19.37 1.93
CA ARG A 33 -3.13 19.70 0.53
C ARG A 33 -2.86 18.53 -0.40
N GLN A 34 -1.72 17.86 -0.26
CA GLN A 34 -1.36 16.66 -1.03
C GLN A 34 -2.36 15.52 -0.79
N HIS A 35 -2.72 15.26 0.47
CA HIS A 35 -3.73 14.26 0.82
C HIS A 35 -5.11 14.62 0.26
N ALA A 36 -5.54 15.89 0.38
CA ALA A 36 -6.81 16.33 -0.20
C ALA A 36 -6.86 16.13 -1.73
N ASN A 37 -5.75 16.43 -2.43
CA ASN A 37 -5.63 16.17 -3.85
C ASN A 37 -5.71 14.66 -4.16
N TYR A 38 -4.99 13.82 -3.42
CA TYR A 38 -5.07 12.36 -3.54
C TYR A 38 -6.50 11.83 -3.36
N VAL A 39 -7.24 12.34 -2.37
CA VAL A 39 -8.64 11.99 -2.15
C VAL A 39 -9.54 12.42 -3.32
N SER A 40 -9.31 13.59 -3.90
CA SER A 40 -10.03 14.02 -5.12
C SER A 40 -9.74 13.07 -6.28
N THR A 41 -8.47 12.73 -6.51
CA THR A 41 -8.05 11.81 -7.57
C THR A 41 -8.71 10.44 -7.42
N LEU A 42 -8.78 9.87 -6.21
CA LEU A 42 -9.48 8.61 -5.98
C LEU A 42 -10.98 8.69 -6.34
N LYS A 43 -11.64 9.81 -6.04
CA LYS A 43 -13.04 10.05 -6.42
C LYS A 43 -13.21 10.21 -7.93
N GLU A 44 -12.27 10.89 -8.60
CA GLU A 44 -12.24 11.03 -10.06
C GLU A 44 -12.08 9.67 -10.75
N CYS A 45 -11.33 8.74 -10.15
CA CYS A 45 -11.24 7.34 -10.59
C CYS A 45 -12.49 6.50 -10.26
N GLY A 46 -13.57 7.13 -9.78
CA GLY A 46 -14.87 6.50 -9.56
C GLY A 46 -15.05 5.81 -8.21
N LEU A 47 -14.21 6.10 -7.22
CA LEU A 47 -14.34 5.52 -5.89
C LEU A 47 -15.22 6.36 -4.96
N GLU A 48 -16.07 5.69 -4.18
CA GLU A 48 -16.66 6.26 -2.97
C GLU A 48 -15.60 6.27 -1.86
N VAL A 49 -15.11 7.45 -1.49
CA VAL A 49 -14.02 7.59 -0.51
C VAL A 49 -14.56 7.91 0.89
N THR A 50 -14.29 7.02 1.83
CA THR A 50 -14.48 7.22 3.27
C THR A 50 -13.22 7.85 3.86
N THR A 51 -13.30 9.10 4.28
CA THR A 51 -12.19 9.81 4.94
C THR A 51 -12.34 9.74 6.45
N LEU A 52 -11.38 9.08 7.10
CA LEU A 52 -11.31 9.00 8.55
C LEU A 52 -10.64 10.26 9.13
N GLU A 53 -11.09 10.64 10.32
CA GLU A 53 -10.48 11.73 11.09
C GLU A 53 -9.04 11.38 11.50
N ALA A 54 -8.21 12.42 11.57
CA ALA A 54 -6.84 12.32 12.05
C ALA A 54 -6.81 11.82 13.50
N ASP A 55 -5.74 11.11 13.86
CA ASP A 55 -5.50 10.68 15.24
C ASP A 55 -4.10 11.12 15.69
N GLU A 56 -4.07 12.11 16.57
CA GLU A 56 -2.83 12.70 17.06
C GLU A 56 -2.00 11.73 17.90
N ALA A 57 -2.57 10.63 18.39
CA ALA A 57 -1.83 9.59 19.11
C ALA A 57 -0.96 8.73 18.17
N TYR A 58 -1.26 8.71 16.87
CA TYR A 58 -0.61 7.86 15.88
C TYR A 58 -0.11 8.68 14.69
N PRO A 59 1.16 9.17 14.73
CA PRO A 59 1.78 9.98 13.67
C PRO A 59 1.64 9.40 12.26
N ASP A 60 1.76 8.07 12.16
CA ASP A 60 1.79 7.33 10.89
C ASP A 60 0.40 6.82 10.45
N SER A 61 -0.67 7.15 11.20
CA SER A 61 -2.00 6.58 10.96
C SER A 61 -2.66 6.98 9.64
N THR A 62 -2.09 7.95 8.90
CA THR A 62 -2.49 8.23 7.52
C THR A 62 -2.18 7.06 6.58
N PHE A 63 -1.18 6.22 6.92
CA PHE A 63 -0.80 5.03 6.16
C PHE A 63 -1.69 3.84 6.49
N VAL A 64 -2.96 3.95 6.13
CA VAL A 64 -4.01 2.97 6.44
C VAL A 64 -3.80 1.61 5.77
N GLU A 65 -2.94 1.51 4.75
CA GLU A 65 -2.64 0.25 4.06
C GLU A 65 -2.08 -0.81 5.01
N ASP A 66 -1.26 -0.43 5.99
CA ASP A 66 -0.51 -1.42 6.78
C ASP A 66 -1.38 -2.15 7.80
N VAL A 67 -2.47 -1.53 8.24
CA VAL A 67 -3.28 -2.00 9.38
C VAL A 67 -4.39 -2.98 8.98
N ALA A 68 -4.65 -3.14 7.69
CA ALA A 68 -5.63 -4.10 7.18
C ALA A 68 -5.33 -4.54 5.74
N LEU A 69 -5.56 -5.82 5.44
CA LEU A 69 -5.68 -6.32 4.08
C LEU A 69 -7.16 -6.47 3.74
N LEU A 70 -7.61 -5.83 2.66
CA LEU A 70 -8.98 -5.97 2.17
C LEU A 70 -9.01 -6.85 0.93
N THR A 71 -9.94 -7.79 0.90
CA THR A 71 -10.17 -8.70 -0.23
C THR A 71 -11.60 -8.57 -0.73
N LYS A 72 -11.96 -9.35 -1.74
CA LYS A 72 -13.35 -9.42 -2.23
C LYS A 72 -14.33 -10.10 -1.26
N VAL A 73 -13.86 -10.87 -0.27
CA VAL A 73 -14.72 -11.68 0.62
C VAL A 73 -14.57 -11.32 2.10
N CYS A 74 -13.35 -11.01 2.53
CA CYS A 74 -13.02 -10.72 3.93
C CYS A 74 -12.06 -9.53 4.07
N ALA A 75 -12.02 -8.99 5.27
CA ALA A 75 -10.95 -8.11 5.72
C ALA A 75 -10.08 -8.85 6.74
N ILE A 76 -8.78 -8.61 6.72
CA ILE A 76 -7.83 -9.16 7.68
C ILE A 76 -7.18 -7.97 8.38
N ILE A 77 -7.45 -7.82 9.68
CA ILE A 77 -6.74 -6.85 10.52
C ILE A 77 -5.34 -7.40 10.77
N THR A 78 -4.33 -6.59 10.48
CA THR A 78 -2.94 -7.01 10.62
C THR A 78 -2.45 -6.84 12.07
N ASN A 79 -1.21 -7.26 12.33
CA ASN A 79 -0.51 -6.98 13.58
C ASN A 79 0.80 -6.24 13.24
N PRO A 80 0.79 -4.89 13.17
CA PRO A 80 1.93 -4.11 12.74
C PRO A 80 3.21 -4.43 13.52
N GLY A 81 4.33 -4.49 12.79
CA GLY A 81 5.64 -4.76 13.37
C GLY A 81 6.09 -3.62 14.30
N ALA A 82 5.74 -2.38 13.96
CA ALA A 82 6.01 -1.20 14.78
C ALA A 82 5.04 -1.08 15.96
N ASP A 83 5.55 -1.15 17.20
CA ASP A 83 4.76 -1.06 18.43
C ASP A 83 3.90 0.22 18.49
N SER A 84 4.44 1.35 18.02
CA SER A 84 3.74 2.63 17.98
C SER A 84 2.49 2.61 17.11
N ARG A 85 2.39 1.69 16.15
CA ARG A 85 1.28 1.60 15.18
C ARG A 85 0.23 0.55 15.53
N ARG A 86 0.51 -0.37 16.46
CA ARG A 86 -0.41 -1.49 16.75
C ARG A 86 -1.81 -1.04 17.18
N GLY A 87 -1.93 0.09 17.87
CA GLY A 87 -3.22 0.62 18.29
C GLY A 87 -4.12 1.13 17.16
N GLU A 88 -3.56 1.43 15.99
CA GLU A 88 -4.31 1.87 14.80
C GLU A 88 -5.32 0.81 14.32
N THR A 89 -4.97 -0.47 14.50
CA THR A 89 -5.80 -1.64 14.11
C THR A 89 -7.16 -1.65 14.80
N VAL A 90 -7.23 -1.21 16.06
CA VAL A 90 -8.48 -1.19 16.86
C VAL A 90 -9.49 -0.22 16.25
N ALA A 91 -9.03 0.95 15.81
CA ALA A 91 -9.87 1.93 15.14
C ALA A 91 -10.30 1.42 13.76
N MET A 92 -9.35 0.88 12.98
CA MET A 92 -9.63 0.36 11.64
C MET A 92 -10.65 -0.79 11.67
N LYS A 93 -10.52 -1.72 12.61
CA LYS A 93 -11.49 -2.83 12.78
C LYS A 93 -12.91 -2.35 12.99
N LYS A 94 -13.12 -1.25 13.74
CA LYS A 94 -14.46 -0.68 13.94
C LYS A 94 -15.04 -0.14 12.64
N VAL A 95 -14.21 0.50 11.81
CA VAL A 95 -14.60 1.00 10.49
C VAL A 95 -14.98 -0.16 9.57
N LEU A 96 -14.14 -1.19 9.50
CA LEU A 96 -14.32 -2.31 8.57
C LEU A 96 -15.55 -3.18 8.88
N LYS A 97 -16.06 -3.19 10.11
CA LYS A 97 -17.36 -3.81 10.43
C LYS A 97 -18.54 -3.21 9.67
N GLY A 98 -18.42 -1.99 9.15
CA GLY A 98 -19.42 -1.39 8.27
C GLY A 98 -19.38 -1.89 6.82
N PHE A 99 -18.33 -2.61 6.44
CA PHE A 99 -18.08 -3.04 5.06
C PHE A 99 -17.97 -4.56 4.91
N TYR A 100 -17.53 -5.27 5.95
CA TYR A 100 -17.26 -6.70 5.92
C TYR A 100 -17.94 -7.44 7.08
N GLU A 101 -18.59 -8.55 6.76
CA GLU A 101 -19.09 -9.51 7.75
C GLU A 101 -17.96 -10.42 8.26
N ASN A 102 -17.06 -10.79 7.35
CA ASN A 102 -15.90 -11.64 7.63
C ASN A 102 -14.68 -10.78 7.95
N ILE A 103 -14.31 -10.73 9.22
CA ILE A 103 -13.10 -10.04 9.68
C ILE A 103 -12.22 -11.03 10.44
N GLU A 104 -11.03 -11.26 9.92
CA GLU A 104 -9.97 -12.04 10.57
C GLU A 104 -8.94 -11.10 11.21
N GLU A 105 -8.11 -11.63 12.10
CA GLU A 105 -7.10 -10.87 12.82
C GLU A 105 -5.82 -11.68 12.91
N VAL A 106 -4.68 -11.06 12.62
CA VAL A 106 -3.37 -11.68 12.88
C VAL A 106 -3.05 -11.56 14.37
N TYR A 107 -2.65 -12.66 14.98
CA TYR A 107 -2.28 -12.74 16.40
C TYR A 107 -0.79 -13.03 16.60
N GLU A 108 -0.26 -12.63 17.76
CA GLU A 108 1.10 -12.99 18.19
C GLU A 108 1.31 -14.51 18.17
N PRO A 109 2.50 -14.99 17.74
CA PRO A 109 3.72 -14.23 17.42
C PRO A 109 3.78 -13.70 15.98
N GLY A 110 2.67 -13.74 15.24
CA GLY A 110 2.59 -13.26 13.86
C GLY A 110 2.59 -11.74 13.78
N ARG A 111 3.43 -11.19 12.89
CA ARG A 111 3.47 -9.75 12.56
C ARG A 111 3.30 -9.58 11.06
N VAL A 112 2.49 -8.60 10.66
CA VAL A 112 2.16 -8.29 9.26
C VAL A 112 1.93 -6.80 9.15
N GLU A 113 2.47 -6.19 8.09
CA GLU A 113 2.03 -4.90 7.57
C GLU A 113 1.58 -5.11 6.12
N ALA A 114 0.35 -4.72 5.76
CA ALA A 114 -0.20 -5.02 4.43
C ALA A 114 0.47 -4.24 3.27
N GLY A 115 1.38 -3.30 3.57
CA GLY A 115 2.38 -2.80 2.61
C GLY A 115 3.28 -3.91 2.01
N ASP A 116 3.47 -5.03 2.73
CA ASP A 116 4.19 -6.21 2.23
C ASP A 116 3.34 -7.13 1.34
N ILE A 117 2.06 -6.80 1.12
CA ILE A 117 1.14 -7.69 0.42
C ILE A 117 0.72 -7.08 -0.92
N MET A 118 1.05 -7.78 -2.00
CA MET A 118 0.62 -7.46 -3.36
C MET A 118 -0.46 -8.44 -3.83
N MET A 119 -1.65 -7.90 -4.13
CA MET A 119 -2.76 -8.66 -4.69
C MET A 119 -2.63 -8.78 -6.20
N VAL A 120 -2.79 -10.00 -6.73
CA VAL A 120 -2.83 -10.32 -8.16
C VAL A 120 -4.00 -11.28 -8.39
N GLY A 121 -5.13 -10.76 -8.86
CA GLY A 121 -6.37 -11.52 -8.91
C GLY A 121 -6.75 -12.08 -7.54
N ASP A 122 -6.81 -13.41 -7.41
CA ASP A 122 -7.11 -14.12 -6.16
C ASP A 122 -5.85 -14.66 -5.45
N HIS A 123 -4.65 -14.27 -5.91
CA HIS A 123 -3.38 -14.61 -5.29
C HIS A 123 -2.74 -13.40 -4.60
N PHE A 124 -2.11 -13.62 -3.45
CA PHE A 124 -1.46 -12.58 -2.65
C PHE A 124 0.00 -12.94 -2.41
N TYR A 125 0.92 -12.13 -2.95
CA TYR A 125 2.34 -12.24 -2.67
C TYR A 125 2.65 -11.49 -1.37
N ILE A 126 3.28 -12.16 -0.41
CA ILE A 126 3.57 -11.64 0.92
C ILE A 126 5.08 -11.56 1.09
N GLY A 127 5.62 -10.34 1.13
CA GLY A 127 7.02 -10.09 1.43
C GLY A 127 7.36 -10.43 2.88
N LEU A 128 8.44 -11.18 3.10
CA LEU A 128 9.05 -11.26 4.44
C LEU A 128 9.97 -10.05 4.63
N SER A 129 9.71 -9.28 5.67
CA SER A 129 10.43 -8.06 6.00
C SER A 129 10.72 -7.99 7.50
N GLU A 130 11.32 -6.89 7.96
CA GLU A 130 11.40 -6.63 9.40
C GLU A 130 10.01 -6.50 10.06
N ARG A 131 9.00 -6.12 9.26
CA ARG A 131 7.63 -5.84 9.71
C ARG A 131 6.69 -7.03 9.53
N THR A 132 6.91 -7.86 8.53
CA THR A 132 6.12 -9.06 8.23
C THR A 132 6.95 -10.33 8.41
N ASN A 133 6.58 -11.17 9.37
CA ASN A 133 7.31 -12.40 9.69
C ASN A 133 6.60 -13.67 9.14
N GLN A 134 7.33 -14.79 9.13
CA GLN A 134 6.82 -16.07 8.62
C GLN A 134 5.51 -16.51 9.30
N SER A 135 5.37 -16.26 10.62
CA SER A 135 4.16 -16.64 11.37
C SER A 135 2.95 -15.81 10.96
N GLY A 136 3.14 -14.50 10.72
CA GLY A 136 2.11 -13.60 10.24
C GLY A 136 1.70 -13.94 8.80
N ALA A 137 2.68 -14.17 7.92
CA ALA A 137 2.42 -14.60 6.55
C ALA A 137 1.62 -15.92 6.51
N ALA A 138 1.97 -16.91 7.34
CA ALA A 138 1.25 -18.18 7.42
C ALA A 138 -0.21 -18.01 7.89
N GLN A 139 -0.48 -17.12 8.86
CA GLN A 139 -1.84 -16.81 9.29
C GLN A 139 -2.65 -16.17 8.16
N VAL A 140 -2.09 -15.17 7.48
CA VAL A 140 -2.74 -14.51 6.33
C VAL A 140 -3.05 -15.52 5.23
N ILE A 141 -2.11 -16.39 4.86
CA ILE A 141 -2.33 -17.44 3.86
C ILE A 141 -3.45 -18.38 4.29
N GLY A 142 -3.47 -18.83 5.54
CA GLY A 142 -4.55 -19.67 6.05
C GLY A 142 -5.93 -19.00 6.00
N TYR A 143 -6.00 -17.69 6.26
CA TYR A 143 -7.23 -16.91 6.08
C TYR A 143 -7.62 -16.79 4.60
N LEU A 144 -6.67 -16.51 3.72
CA LEU A 144 -6.94 -16.43 2.28
C LEU A 144 -7.49 -17.78 1.75
N GLU A 145 -6.85 -18.89 2.11
CA GLU A 145 -7.28 -20.24 1.74
C GLU A 145 -8.68 -20.57 2.27
N LYS A 146 -8.98 -20.19 3.53
CA LYS A 146 -10.34 -20.32 4.11
C LYS A 146 -11.41 -19.67 3.24
N TYR A 147 -11.08 -18.58 2.54
CA TYR A 147 -12.00 -17.84 1.67
C TYR A 147 -11.80 -18.12 0.17
N GLY A 148 -11.10 -19.21 -0.19
CA GLY A 148 -10.93 -19.64 -1.57
C GLY A 148 -9.95 -18.81 -2.40
N MET A 149 -9.09 -18.03 -1.73
CA MET A 149 -7.97 -17.31 -2.31
C MET A 149 -6.66 -18.08 -2.04
N SER A 150 -5.54 -17.55 -2.49
CA SER A 150 -4.22 -18.16 -2.26
C SER A 150 -3.18 -17.11 -1.91
N GLY A 151 -2.08 -17.52 -1.29
CA GLY A 151 -0.95 -16.64 -1.08
C GLY A 151 0.37 -17.40 -1.11
N SER A 152 1.44 -16.66 -1.36
CA SER A 152 2.81 -17.18 -1.35
C SER A 152 3.74 -16.15 -0.73
N VAL A 153 4.87 -16.64 -0.24
CA VAL A 153 5.86 -15.81 0.43
C VAL A 153 6.97 -15.43 -0.55
N VAL A 154 7.41 -14.17 -0.50
CA VAL A 154 8.54 -13.63 -1.27
C VAL A 154 9.60 -13.14 -0.29
N THR A 155 10.85 -13.57 -0.45
CA THR A 155 11.95 -13.07 0.38
C THR A 155 12.43 -11.72 -0.14
N LEU A 156 12.65 -10.75 0.77
CA LEU A 156 13.17 -9.42 0.45
C LEU A 156 14.62 -9.28 0.92
N GLU A 157 15.45 -8.60 0.14
CA GLU A 157 16.87 -8.41 0.45
C GLU A 157 17.25 -6.93 0.63
N GLU A 158 16.61 -6.01 -0.09
CA GLU A 158 17.02 -4.60 -0.19
C GLU A 158 15.97 -3.58 0.28
N VAL A 159 14.67 -3.92 0.27
CA VAL A 159 13.59 -2.95 0.53
C VAL A 159 12.86 -3.16 1.86
N LEU A 160 12.26 -2.09 2.40
CA LEU A 160 11.50 -2.11 3.66
C LEU A 160 10.21 -2.92 3.55
N HIS A 161 9.42 -2.65 2.51
CA HIS A 161 8.20 -3.40 2.20
C HIS A 161 8.19 -3.85 0.74
N LEU A 162 7.51 -4.96 0.45
CA LEU A 162 7.34 -5.50 -0.91
C LEU A 162 6.92 -4.41 -1.92
N LYS A 163 5.83 -3.67 -1.64
CA LYS A 163 5.29 -2.63 -2.55
C LYS A 163 6.12 -1.35 -2.63
N THR A 164 7.28 -1.28 -1.97
CA THR A 164 8.23 -0.17 -2.17
C THR A 164 8.82 -0.22 -3.58
N GLY A 165 9.07 -1.43 -4.10
CA GLY A 165 9.75 -1.63 -5.38
C GLY A 165 8.91 -2.33 -6.44
N ILE A 166 7.65 -2.68 -6.15
CA ILE A 166 6.73 -3.28 -7.11
C ILE A 166 5.30 -2.73 -7.02
N ALA A 167 4.59 -2.75 -8.14
CA ALA A 167 3.15 -2.52 -8.20
C ALA A 167 2.51 -3.31 -9.34
N TYR A 168 1.47 -4.08 -9.02
CA TYR A 168 0.65 -4.75 -10.03
C TYR A 168 -0.37 -3.78 -10.62
N LEU A 169 -0.44 -3.71 -11.95
CA LEU A 169 -1.29 -2.75 -12.70
C LEU A 169 -2.47 -3.41 -13.41
N GLU A 170 -2.86 -4.61 -12.99
CA GLU A 170 -3.77 -5.49 -13.73
C GLU A 170 -3.23 -5.89 -15.11
N GLU A 171 -3.97 -6.74 -15.83
CA GLU A 171 -3.64 -7.16 -17.20
C GLU A 171 -2.23 -7.76 -17.35
N ASN A 172 -1.77 -8.47 -16.31
CA ASN A 172 -0.44 -9.10 -16.24
C ASN A 172 0.75 -8.12 -16.25
N ASN A 173 0.54 -6.81 -16.08
CA ASN A 173 1.61 -5.82 -16.01
C ASN A 173 2.07 -5.61 -14.58
N LEU A 174 3.38 -5.70 -14.36
CA LEU A 174 4.01 -5.50 -13.06
C LEU A 174 5.09 -4.43 -13.19
N LEU A 175 4.93 -3.30 -12.51
CA LEU A 175 6.06 -2.40 -12.30
C LEU A 175 7.03 -3.05 -11.33
N ALA A 176 8.32 -2.98 -11.65
CA ALA A 176 9.36 -3.46 -10.77
C ALA A 176 10.62 -2.58 -10.85
N CYS A 177 11.34 -2.52 -9.74
CA CYS A 177 12.64 -1.86 -9.60
C CYS A 177 13.57 -2.72 -8.75
N GLY A 178 14.89 -2.64 -8.99
CA GLY A 178 15.90 -3.28 -8.13
C GLY A 178 15.81 -4.81 -8.15
N GLU A 179 15.88 -5.44 -6.97
CA GLU A 179 15.91 -6.89 -6.80
C GLU A 179 14.72 -7.63 -7.47
N PHE A 180 13.59 -6.95 -7.64
CA PHE A 180 12.36 -7.55 -8.15
C PHE A 180 12.37 -7.84 -9.65
N LEU A 181 13.26 -7.21 -10.42
CA LEU A 181 13.35 -7.41 -11.88
C LEU A 181 13.70 -8.85 -12.26
N THR A 182 14.47 -9.55 -11.42
CA THR A 182 14.97 -10.90 -11.71
C THR A 182 14.41 -11.98 -10.80
N LYS A 183 13.47 -11.64 -9.90
CA LYS A 183 12.86 -12.64 -9.00
C LYS A 183 12.05 -13.68 -9.79
N PRO A 184 12.32 -14.99 -9.63
CA PRO A 184 11.62 -16.06 -10.35
C PRO A 184 10.10 -15.98 -10.22
N GLU A 185 9.60 -15.57 -9.06
CA GLU A 185 8.18 -15.46 -8.70
C GLU A 185 7.43 -14.43 -9.55
N PHE A 186 8.15 -13.57 -10.28
CA PHE A 186 7.57 -12.49 -11.07
C PHE A 186 7.83 -12.61 -12.58
N GLN A 187 8.59 -13.61 -13.03
CA GLN A 187 8.98 -13.73 -14.44
C GLN A 187 7.81 -14.13 -15.36
N GLN A 188 6.67 -14.55 -14.81
CA GLN A 188 5.45 -14.76 -15.58
C GLN A 188 4.71 -13.46 -15.95
N PHE A 189 5.05 -12.34 -15.31
CA PHE A 189 4.43 -11.03 -15.58
C PHE A 189 5.13 -10.33 -16.75
N ASN A 190 4.42 -9.40 -17.38
CA ASN A 190 5.06 -8.38 -18.20
C ASN A 190 5.70 -7.35 -17.26
N ILE A 191 7.00 -7.50 -17.02
CA ILE A 191 7.76 -6.62 -16.13
C ILE A 191 8.03 -5.30 -16.85
N LEU A 192 7.47 -4.23 -16.28
CA LEU A 192 7.69 -2.85 -16.68
C LEU A 192 8.76 -2.25 -15.77
N GLU A 193 10.00 -2.23 -16.25
CA GLU A 193 11.13 -1.74 -15.47
C GLU A 193 11.00 -0.24 -15.15
N ILE A 194 11.11 0.09 -13.87
CA ILE A 194 11.27 1.44 -13.37
C ILE A 194 12.76 1.72 -13.21
N ASP A 195 13.22 2.79 -13.86
CA ASP A 195 14.61 3.25 -13.76
C ASP A 195 14.98 3.48 -12.29
N ARG A 196 16.13 2.97 -11.86
CA ARG A 196 16.58 3.05 -10.46
C ARG A 196 16.66 4.48 -9.93
N SER A 197 16.92 5.48 -10.79
CA SER A 197 16.90 6.90 -10.41
C SER A 197 15.51 7.43 -10.05
N GLU A 198 14.46 6.73 -10.47
CA GLU A 198 13.06 7.02 -10.25
C GLU A 198 12.38 5.93 -9.39
N SER A 199 13.14 5.17 -8.60
CA SER A 199 12.65 3.99 -7.85
C SER A 199 11.41 4.24 -6.99
N TYR A 200 11.25 5.45 -6.43
CA TYR A 200 10.05 5.82 -5.67
C TYR A 200 8.75 5.73 -6.49
N ALA A 201 8.82 5.88 -7.81
CA ALA A 201 7.67 5.73 -8.71
C ALA A 201 7.23 4.28 -8.91
N ALA A 202 7.99 3.29 -8.43
CA ALA A 202 7.53 1.90 -8.40
C ALA A 202 6.35 1.72 -7.43
N ASN A 203 6.20 2.59 -6.43
CA ASN A 203 4.99 2.65 -5.61
C ASN A 203 3.91 3.52 -6.28
N CYS A 204 3.12 2.87 -7.14
CA CYS A 204 1.94 3.45 -7.76
C CYS A 204 0.71 2.58 -7.47
N ILE A 205 -0.48 3.07 -7.83
CA ILE A 205 -1.71 2.31 -7.69
C ILE A 205 -2.53 2.31 -8.98
N TRP A 206 -3.05 1.14 -9.32
CA TRP A 206 -4.08 1.00 -10.32
C TRP A 206 -5.46 1.18 -9.68
N VAL A 207 -6.30 2.02 -10.29
CA VAL A 207 -7.68 2.27 -9.88
C VAL A 207 -8.55 2.39 -11.13
N ASN A 208 -9.38 1.37 -11.39
CA ASN A 208 -10.41 1.40 -12.44
C ASN A 208 -9.87 1.86 -13.81
N SER A 209 -8.81 1.19 -14.29
CA SER A 209 -8.12 1.47 -15.56
C SER A 209 -7.24 2.73 -15.60
N THR A 210 -7.12 3.46 -14.48
CA THR A 210 -6.22 4.59 -14.33
C THR A 210 -5.07 4.23 -13.39
N VAL A 211 -3.84 4.58 -13.74
CA VAL A 211 -2.67 4.43 -12.86
C VAL A 211 -2.34 5.78 -12.25
N ILE A 212 -2.36 5.84 -10.92
CA ILE A 212 -1.96 7.04 -10.18
C ILE A 212 -0.49 6.87 -9.83
N ILE A 213 0.35 7.81 -10.24
CA ILE A 213 1.80 7.80 -10.03
C ILE A 213 2.23 9.01 -9.20
N PRO A 214 3.32 8.91 -8.42
CA PRO A 214 3.85 10.09 -7.76
C PRO A 214 4.32 11.10 -8.82
N LYS A 215 4.11 12.38 -8.57
CA LYS A 215 4.51 13.45 -9.50
C LYS A 215 6.03 13.61 -9.56
N GLY A 216 6.56 13.87 -10.76
CA GLY A 216 7.97 14.23 -10.96
C GLY A 216 8.87 13.09 -11.43
N TYR A 217 8.29 12.02 -11.97
CA TYR A 217 9.00 10.82 -12.40
C TYR A 217 8.74 10.53 -13.90
N PRO A 218 9.34 11.31 -14.81
CA PRO A 218 9.01 11.30 -16.23
C PRO A 218 9.40 9.99 -16.95
N LYS A 219 10.42 9.26 -16.51
CA LYS A 219 10.75 7.96 -17.11
C LYS A 219 9.69 6.92 -16.73
N ALA A 220 9.31 6.86 -15.45
CA ALA A 220 8.24 5.99 -14.99
C ALA A 220 6.91 6.31 -15.68
N HIS A 221 6.56 7.60 -15.79
CA HIS A 221 5.39 8.06 -16.56
C HIS A 221 5.41 7.48 -17.98
N LYS A 222 6.53 7.65 -18.70
CA LYS A 222 6.65 7.17 -20.08
C LYS A 222 6.53 5.64 -20.16
N THR A 223 7.14 4.90 -19.24
CA THR A 223 7.02 3.43 -19.18
C THR A 223 5.57 2.99 -19.05
N ILE A 224 4.82 3.59 -18.12
CA ILE A 224 3.42 3.26 -17.84
C ILE A 224 2.50 3.70 -18.99
N GLU A 225 2.77 4.86 -19.59
CA GLU A 225 2.01 5.39 -20.73
C GLU A 225 2.20 4.49 -21.95
N SER A 226 3.43 4.01 -22.17
CA SER A 226 3.76 3.10 -23.27
C SER A 226 3.09 1.73 -23.11
N ALA A 227 2.73 1.35 -21.88
CA ALA A 227 1.93 0.16 -21.58
C ALA A 227 0.41 0.37 -21.81
N GLY A 228 -0.02 1.58 -22.18
CA GLY A 228 -1.40 1.89 -22.58
C GLY A 228 -2.32 2.38 -21.47
N TYR A 229 -1.78 2.70 -20.29
CA TYR A 229 -2.58 3.20 -19.17
C TYR A 229 -2.87 4.70 -19.26
N SER A 230 -4.05 5.10 -18.79
CA SER A 230 -4.30 6.49 -18.41
C SER A 230 -3.59 6.80 -17.10
N ILE A 231 -2.92 7.94 -17.02
CA ILE A 231 -2.08 8.31 -15.87
C ILE A 231 -2.61 9.57 -15.21
N ILE A 232 -2.59 9.60 -13.88
CA ILE A 232 -2.74 10.82 -13.08
C ILE A 232 -1.51 10.96 -12.18
N GLU A 233 -0.84 12.10 -12.24
CA GLU A 233 0.27 12.42 -11.34
C GLU A 233 -0.24 13.10 -10.07
N VAL A 234 0.16 12.57 -8.91
CA VAL A 234 -0.18 13.15 -7.61
C VAL A 234 1.10 13.46 -6.84
N ASP A 235 1.24 14.70 -6.40
CA ASP A 235 2.35 15.07 -5.53
C ASP A 235 2.12 14.51 -4.11
N VAL A 236 3.08 13.71 -3.66
CA VAL A 236 3.12 13.07 -2.33
C VAL A 236 4.48 13.29 -1.67
N SER A 237 5.16 14.40 -1.97
CA SER A 237 6.51 14.69 -1.47
C SER A 237 6.62 14.65 0.05
N GLU A 238 5.57 15.02 0.77
CA GLU A 238 5.60 15.05 2.24
C GLU A 238 5.44 13.65 2.84
N PHE A 239 4.73 12.75 2.15
CA PHE A 239 4.61 11.35 2.56
C PHE A 239 5.89 10.56 2.27
N LYS A 240 6.58 10.89 1.17
CA LYS A 240 7.91 10.34 0.85
C LYS A 240 8.92 10.53 1.98
N LYS A 241 8.82 11.63 2.74
CA LYS A 241 9.70 11.90 3.88
C LYS A 241 9.51 10.93 5.04
N LEU A 242 8.41 10.18 5.07
CA LEU A 242 8.07 9.16 6.06
C LEU A 242 8.07 7.75 5.45
N ASP A 243 8.86 7.52 4.39
CA ASP A 243 8.93 6.25 3.64
C ASP A 243 7.59 5.80 3.01
N GLY A 244 6.57 6.66 3.01
CA GLY A 244 5.24 6.35 2.49
C GLY A 244 5.06 6.75 1.02
N GLY A 245 4.19 6.02 0.32
CA GLY A 245 3.82 6.26 -1.08
C GLY A 245 2.31 6.29 -1.33
N LEU A 246 1.90 6.19 -2.59
CA LEU A 246 0.49 6.22 -2.99
C LEU A 246 -0.31 5.00 -2.52
N SER A 247 0.32 3.81 -2.47
CA SER A 247 -0.36 2.60 -2.01
C SER A 247 -0.71 2.72 -0.53
N CYS A 248 0.20 3.29 0.26
CA CYS A 248 0.14 3.38 1.71
C CYS A 248 -1.07 4.19 2.21
N LEU A 249 -1.48 5.20 1.43
CA LEU A 249 -2.49 6.20 1.82
C LEU A 249 -3.95 5.73 1.68
N SER A 250 -4.19 4.53 1.15
CA SER A 250 -5.56 4.02 1.02
C SER A 250 -5.68 2.51 1.13
N LEU A 251 -6.85 2.07 1.58
CA LEU A 251 -7.38 0.72 1.35
C LEU A 251 -8.38 0.79 0.20
N ARG A 252 -8.28 -0.09 -0.80
CA ARG A 252 -9.08 -0.08 -2.05
C ARG A 252 -9.80 -1.41 -2.22
N PHE A 253 -11.12 -1.38 -2.47
CA PHE A 253 -11.96 -2.59 -2.59
C PHE A 253 -13.27 -2.36 -3.37
#